data_AF-A0A9D9NDC0-F1
#
_entry.id   AF-A0A9D9NDC0-F1
#
_cell.length_a   1.000
_cell.length_b   1.000
_cell.length_c   1.000
_cell.angle_alpha   90.00
_cell.angle_beta   90.00
_cell.angle_gamma   90.00
#
_symmetry.space_group_name_H-M   'P 1'
#
loop_
_entity.id
_entity.type
_entity.pdbx_description
1 polymer ?
#
loop_
_entity_poly.entity_id
_entity_poly.type
_entity_poly.pdbx_seq_one_letter_code
_entity_poly.pdbx_strand_id
1 'polypeptide(L)'
;MRAYYIRRRGEPLILSSLLYAEADGLCDDESMVWISSGLIRREEEEEASKVIYREADDVVSLWIQNRRYIPRLVISAVVFLFSYFFFTLVIRDPIPMIDEILIGLLLATLAWIWLSRLDEKSSMAEAKREVLYSAIENASFEYSDDIRTCEVYYESLYGYKALELSRMIASSTLPELAVKDEPELERAMKAYMQKENKAMDRILKRLEDDEEEKTARFLLHQAAVSGLDLQNLAFYIALTSKS
;
A
#
# COMPACT_ATOMS: atom_id res chain seq x y z
N MET A 1 0.96 1.61 16.51
CA MET A 1 0.32 1.18 15.25
C MET A 1 -1.17 0.87 15.45
N ARG A 2 -2.01 1.05 14.42
CA ARG A 2 -3.45 0.77 14.47
C ARG A 2 -3.90 -0.05 13.26
N ALA A 3 -4.80 -1.01 13.49
CA ALA A 3 -5.55 -1.67 12.43
C ALA A 3 -7.04 -1.55 12.68
N TYR A 4 -7.76 -1.27 11.61
CA TYR A 4 -9.20 -1.09 11.60
C TYR A 4 -9.84 -2.26 10.88
N TYR A 5 -10.81 -2.89 11.54
CA TYR A 5 -11.62 -3.94 10.94
C TYR A 5 -13.04 -3.43 10.71
N ILE A 6 -13.42 -3.26 9.44
CA ILE A 6 -14.73 -2.73 9.03
C ILE A 6 -15.51 -3.84 8.33
N ARG A 7 -16.62 -4.29 8.92
CA ARG A 7 -17.52 -5.24 8.29
C ARG A 7 -18.33 -4.58 7.19
N ARG A 8 -18.34 -5.18 6.01
CA ARG A 8 -19.20 -4.80 4.89
C ARG A 8 -19.85 -6.03 4.27
N ARG A 9 -20.92 -5.82 3.48
CA ARG A 9 -21.58 -6.89 2.73
C ARG A 9 -20.67 -7.34 1.58
N GLY A 10 -19.84 -8.35 1.85
CA GLY A 10 -18.78 -8.82 0.96
C GLY A 10 -17.57 -9.25 1.79
N GLU A 11 -16.38 -8.94 1.29
CA GLU A 11 -15.13 -9.13 2.04
C GLU A 11 -14.95 -8.00 3.07
N PRO A 12 -14.49 -8.27 4.30
CA PRO A 12 -14.22 -7.22 5.28
C PRO A 12 -13.13 -6.27 4.77
N LEU A 13 -13.25 -4.99 5.13
CA LEU A 13 -12.20 -4.01 4.84
C LEU A 13 -11.26 -3.93 6.04
N ILE A 14 -10.00 -4.29 5.80
CA ILE A 14 -8.92 -4.24 6.80
C ILE A 14 -8.01 -3.10 6.41
N LEU A 15 -7.94 -2.07 7.27
CA LEU A 15 -7.07 -0.92 7.08
C LEU A 15 -6.01 -0.92 8.17
N SER A 16 -4.83 -0.41 7.86
CA SER A 16 -3.69 -0.50 8.76
C SER A 16 -2.81 0.72 8.64
N SER A 17 -2.27 1.16 9.76
CA SER A 17 -1.25 2.21 9.79
C SER A 17 0.05 1.78 9.12
N LEU A 18 0.29 0.46 8.99
CA LEU A 18 1.47 -0.08 8.30
C LEU A 18 1.53 0.35 6.84
N LEU A 19 0.39 0.52 6.18
CA LEU A 19 0.31 0.87 4.76
C LEU A 19 0.91 2.24 4.42
N TYR A 20 0.90 3.18 5.38
CA TYR A 20 1.50 4.51 5.22
C TYR A 20 2.61 4.78 6.22
N ALA A 21 3.02 3.80 7.01
CA ALA A 21 4.17 3.94 7.89
C ALA A 21 5.38 4.27 7.03
N GLU A 22 6.04 5.40 7.32
CA GLU A 22 7.30 5.71 6.66
C GLU A 22 8.30 4.59 6.96
N ALA A 23 9.09 4.19 5.96
CA ALA A 23 10.04 3.10 6.11
C ALA A 23 10.96 3.32 7.33
N ASP A 24 11.41 4.56 7.57
CA ASP A 24 12.25 4.88 8.72
C ASP A 24 11.47 5.14 10.03
N GLY A 25 10.13 5.22 9.96
CA GLY A 25 9.22 5.51 11.07
C GLY A 25 8.65 4.28 11.78
N LEU A 26 9.05 3.06 11.38
CA LEU A 26 8.71 1.83 12.12
C LEU A 26 9.45 1.80 13.45
N CYS A 27 8.90 2.42 14.47
CA CYS A 27 9.44 2.38 15.83
C CYS A 27 9.44 0.93 16.36
N ASP A 28 10.52 0.55 17.05
CA ASP A 28 10.67 -0.78 17.65
C ASP A 28 9.75 -1.02 18.87
N ASP A 29 9.02 0.01 19.32
CA ASP A 29 8.26 0.02 20.59
C ASP A 29 6.77 0.36 20.40
N GLU A 30 6.26 0.28 19.18
CA GLU A 30 4.84 0.52 18.96
C GLU A 30 4.04 -0.76 19.15
N SER A 31 3.23 -0.80 20.22
CA SER A 31 2.14 -1.76 20.32
C SER A 31 1.14 -1.54 19.17
N MET A 32 0.55 -2.64 18.72
CA MET A 32 -0.53 -2.60 17.76
C MET A 32 -1.88 -2.57 18.48
N VAL A 33 -2.81 -1.77 17.98
CA VAL A 33 -4.17 -1.69 18.50
C VAL A 33 -5.16 -2.05 17.39
N TRP A 34 -5.97 -3.07 17.62
CA TRP A 34 -7.09 -3.46 16.77
C TRP A 34 -8.33 -2.65 17.15
N ILE A 35 -8.92 -1.97 16.18
CA ILE A 35 -10.11 -1.14 16.34
C ILE A 35 -11.25 -1.77 15.54
N SER A 36 -12.36 -2.08 16.21
CA SER A 36 -13.55 -2.70 15.62
C SER A 36 -14.84 -2.14 16.23
N SER A 37 -15.96 -2.29 15.53
CA SER A 37 -17.29 -1.93 16.04
C SER A 37 -17.81 -2.88 17.13
N GLY A 38 -17.26 -4.10 17.21
CA GLY A 38 -17.76 -5.15 18.08
C GLY A 38 -16.83 -6.35 18.16
N LEU A 39 -17.22 -7.37 18.93
CA LEU A 39 -16.42 -8.59 19.13
C LEU A 39 -16.05 -9.20 17.79
N ILE A 40 -14.75 -9.33 17.53
CA ILE A 40 -14.22 -10.01 16.35
C ILE A 40 -14.29 -11.52 16.62
N ARG A 41 -14.89 -12.28 15.71
CA ARG A 41 -14.88 -13.74 15.82
C ARG A 41 -13.48 -14.25 15.51
N ARG A 42 -13.11 -15.40 16.08
CA ARG A 42 -11.80 -16.02 15.82
C ARG A 42 -11.47 -16.16 14.33
N GLU A 43 -12.44 -16.54 13.50
CA GLU A 43 -12.24 -16.67 12.05
C GLU A 43 -11.94 -15.32 11.38
N GLU A 44 -12.66 -14.25 11.79
CA GLU A 44 -12.46 -12.89 11.29
C GLU A 44 -11.08 -12.34 11.72
N GLU A 45 -10.67 -12.64 12.95
CA GLU A 45 -9.37 -12.27 13.51
C GLU A 45 -8.23 -12.96 12.76
N GLU A 46 -8.36 -14.26 12.46
CA GLU A 46 -7.38 -15.01 11.68
C GLU A 46 -7.25 -14.47 10.25
N GLU A 47 -8.36 -14.08 9.61
CA GLU A 47 -8.35 -13.46 8.29
C GLU A 47 -7.69 -12.08 8.32
N ALA A 48 -8.09 -11.23 9.27
CA ALA A 48 -7.53 -9.90 9.44
C ALA A 48 -6.03 -9.94 9.73
N SER A 49 -5.61 -10.84 10.62
CA SER A 49 -4.21 -11.03 10.96
C SER A 49 -3.37 -11.43 9.76
N LYS A 50 -3.86 -12.30 8.86
CA LYS A 50 -3.13 -12.68 7.63
C LYS A 50 -2.85 -11.48 6.72
N VAL A 51 -3.79 -10.55 6.62
CA VAL A 51 -3.62 -9.32 5.82
C VAL A 51 -2.54 -8.44 6.46
N ILE A 52 -2.60 -8.24 7.77
CA ILE A 52 -1.61 -7.44 8.51
C ILE A 52 -0.21 -8.07 8.47
N TYR A 53 -0.09 -9.39 8.61
CA TYR A 53 1.21 -10.06 8.48
C TYR A 53 1.83 -9.84 7.10
N ARG A 54 1.01 -9.90 6.04
CA ARG A 54 1.48 -9.61 4.68
C ARG A 54 1.92 -8.16 4.55
N GLU A 55 1.20 -7.22 5.13
CA GLU A 55 1.58 -5.80 5.12
C GLU A 55 2.87 -5.55 5.90
N ALA A 56 3.05 -6.21 7.05
CA ALA A 56 4.30 -6.16 7.80
C ALA A 56 5.47 -6.66 6.96
N ASP A 57 5.31 -7.77 6.23
CA ASP A 57 6.32 -8.29 5.31
C ASP A 57 6.65 -7.31 4.17
N ASP A 58 5.62 -6.69 3.56
CA ASP A 58 5.80 -5.68 2.50
C ASP A 58 6.61 -4.48 3.01
N VAL A 59 6.25 -3.99 4.20
CA VAL A 59 6.85 -2.83 4.84
C VAL A 59 8.29 -3.12 5.26
N VAL A 60 8.57 -4.29 5.83
CA VAL A 60 9.95 -4.72 6.16
C VAL A 60 10.80 -4.81 4.89
N SER A 61 10.25 -5.38 3.81
CA SER A 61 10.95 -5.51 2.53
C SER A 61 11.31 -4.13 1.97
N LEU A 62 10.38 -3.17 2.02
CA LEU A 62 10.62 -1.79 1.60
C LEU A 62 11.68 -1.11 2.48
N TRP A 63 11.61 -1.29 3.80
CA TRP A 63 12.59 -0.73 4.74
C TRP A 63 14.01 -1.22 4.46
N ILE A 64 14.19 -2.52 4.26
CA ILE A 64 15.50 -3.11 3.93
C ILE A 64 16.00 -2.56 2.59
N GLN A 65 15.13 -2.49 1.58
CA GLN A 65 15.49 -1.96 0.26
C GLN A 65 15.97 -0.52 0.38
N ASN A 66 15.29 0.32 1.14
CA ASN A 66 15.70 1.70 1.39
C ASN A 66 17.04 1.77 2.14
N ARG A 67 17.18 1.00 3.22
CA ARG A 67 18.40 0.99 4.05
C ARG A 67 19.64 0.49 3.30
N ARG A 68 19.46 -0.50 2.41
CA ARG A 68 20.54 -1.13 1.64
C ARG A 68 20.72 -0.54 0.24
N TYR A 69 19.90 0.43 -0.15
CA TYR A 69 19.97 1.04 -1.48
C TYR A 69 21.36 1.62 -1.78
N ILE A 70 21.86 2.52 -0.93
CA ILE A 70 23.16 3.19 -1.11
C ILE A 70 24.32 2.19 -1.16
N PRO A 71 24.52 1.29 -0.18
CA PRO A 71 25.64 0.35 -0.23
C PRO A 71 25.56 -0.58 -1.44
N ARG A 72 24.36 -1.03 -1.83
CA ARG A 72 24.15 -1.85 -3.02
C ARG A 72 24.51 -1.12 -4.30
N LEU A 73 24.16 0.17 -4.39
CA LEU A 73 24.51 1.04 -5.52
C LEU A 73 26.02 1.18 -5.66
N VAL A 74 26.71 1.42 -4.54
CA VAL A 74 28.17 1.54 -4.52
C VAL A 74 28.83 0.24 -4.98
N ILE A 75 28.41 -0.91 -4.45
CA ILE A 75 28.96 -2.21 -4.87
C ILE A 75 28.72 -2.46 -6.36
N SER A 76 27.51 -2.16 -6.85
CA SER A 76 27.16 -2.35 -8.26
C SER A 76 27.98 -1.43 -9.18
N ALA A 77 28.22 -0.18 -8.77
CA ALA A 77 29.08 0.75 -9.49
C ALA A 77 30.55 0.28 -9.50
N VAL A 78 31.03 -0.27 -8.39
CA VAL A 78 32.37 -0.88 -8.32
C VAL A 78 32.48 -2.07 -9.26
N VAL A 79 31.49 -2.98 -9.26
CA VAL A 79 31.44 -4.13 -10.20
C VAL A 79 31.44 -3.66 -11.65
N PHE A 80 30.66 -2.61 -11.97
CA PHE A 80 30.65 -2.00 -13.29
C PHE A 80 32.06 -1.51 -13.68
N LEU A 81 32.70 -0.70 -12.83
CA LEU A 81 34.02 -0.14 -13.10
C LEU A 81 35.08 -1.22 -13.28
N PHE A 82 35.11 -2.22 -12.38
CA PHE A 82 36.04 -3.34 -12.49
C PHE A 82 35.82 -4.14 -13.78
N SER A 83 34.57 -4.42 -14.13
CA SER A 83 34.24 -5.14 -15.37
C SER A 83 34.66 -4.33 -16.58
N TYR A 84 34.32 -3.04 -16.63
CA TYR A 84 34.69 -2.13 -17.71
C TYR A 84 36.20 -2.07 -17.91
N PHE A 85 36.97 -1.83 -16.84
CA PHE A 85 38.43 -1.77 -16.94
C PHE A 85 39.03 -3.12 -17.31
N PHE A 86 38.48 -4.22 -16.81
CA PHE A 86 38.93 -5.56 -17.17
C PHE A 86 38.75 -5.81 -18.67
N PHE A 87 37.55 -5.57 -19.22
CA PHE A 87 37.29 -5.73 -20.64
C PHE A 87 38.13 -4.78 -21.50
N THR A 88 38.26 -3.52 -21.09
CA THR A 88 39.03 -2.49 -21.82
C THR A 88 40.55 -2.77 -21.83
N LEU A 89 41.13 -3.28 -20.73
CA LEU A 89 42.59 -3.43 -20.59
C LEU A 89 43.09 -4.83 -20.96
N VAL A 90 42.30 -5.87 -20.68
CA VAL A 90 42.72 -7.27 -20.84
C VAL A 90 42.33 -7.81 -22.20
N ILE A 91 41.15 -7.47 -22.70
CA ILE A 91 40.69 -7.91 -24.03
C ILE A 91 41.16 -6.86 -25.04
N ARG A 92 42.33 -7.12 -25.63
CA ARG A 92 43.00 -6.20 -26.58
C ARG A 92 42.43 -6.23 -27.99
N ASP A 93 41.38 -7.01 -28.23
CA ASP A 93 40.68 -6.97 -29.51
C ASP A 93 39.82 -5.70 -29.52
N PRO A 94 39.87 -4.89 -30.59
CA PRO A 94 39.05 -3.68 -30.71
C PRO A 94 37.60 -4.08 -30.92
N ILE A 95 36.94 -4.51 -29.84
CA ILE A 95 35.50 -4.56 -29.75
C ILE A 95 35.04 -3.08 -29.67
N PRO A 96 33.96 -2.69 -30.37
CA PRO A 96 33.46 -1.33 -30.26
C PRO A 96 33.07 -1.05 -28.80
N MET A 97 33.56 0.07 -28.24
CA MET A 97 33.39 0.54 -26.83
C MET A 97 31.97 0.36 -26.23
N ILE A 98 30.97 0.27 -27.10
CA ILE A 98 29.57 0.02 -26.76
C ILE A 98 29.40 -1.35 -26.10
N ASP A 99 30.07 -2.40 -26.59
CA ASP A 99 29.86 -3.76 -26.11
C ASP A 99 30.44 -3.97 -24.70
N GLU A 100 31.58 -3.33 -24.35
CA GLU A 100 32.14 -3.40 -23.00
C GLU A 100 31.28 -2.67 -21.97
N ILE A 101 30.69 -1.54 -22.36
CA ILE A 101 29.73 -0.82 -21.53
C ILE A 101 28.49 -1.69 -21.29
N LEU A 102 27.97 -2.33 -22.34
CA LEU A 102 26.82 -3.22 -22.23
C LEU A 102 27.10 -4.42 -21.31
N ILE A 103 28.26 -5.07 -21.45
CA ILE A 103 28.65 -6.20 -20.59
C ILE A 103 28.86 -5.73 -19.14
N GLY A 104 29.53 -4.60 -18.92
CA GLY A 104 29.70 -4.03 -17.59
C GLY A 104 28.36 -3.71 -16.91
N LEU A 105 27.41 -3.12 -17.66
CA LEU A 105 26.08 -2.77 -17.17
C LEU A 105 25.25 -4.02 -16.85
N LEU A 106 25.36 -5.05 -17.69
CA LEU A 106 24.74 -6.35 -17.45
C LEU A 106 25.27 -6.98 -16.15
N LEU A 107 26.58 -7.02 -15.95
CA LEU A 107 27.20 -7.57 -14.75
C LEU A 107 26.82 -6.79 -13.49
N ALA A 108 26.79 -5.45 -13.57
CA ALA A 108 26.36 -4.62 -12.45
C ALA A 108 24.88 -4.83 -12.09
N THR A 109 24.02 -5.01 -13.09
CA THR A 109 22.59 -5.30 -12.88
C THR A 109 22.39 -6.70 -12.27
N LEU A 110 23.15 -7.70 -12.72
CA LEU A 110 23.14 -9.03 -12.10
C LEU A 110 23.61 -8.99 -10.65
N ALA A 111 24.68 -8.24 -10.36
CA ALA A 111 25.16 -8.03 -8.99
C ALA A 111 24.09 -7.34 -8.12
N TRP A 112 23.42 -6.31 -8.64
CA TRP A 112 22.32 -5.63 -7.96
C TRP A 112 21.18 -6.59 -7.58
N ILE A 113 20.70 -7.39 -8.54
CA ILE A 113 19.62 -8.35 -8.32
C ILE A 113 20.03 -9.40 -7.27
N TRP A 114 21.26 -9.89 -7.36
CA TRP A 114 21.78 -10.88 -6.42
C TRP A 114 21.89 -10.32 -5.00
N LEU A 115 22.45 -9.12 -4.84
CA LEU A 115 22.52 -8.41 -3.56
C LEU A 115 21.13 -8.15 -2.97
N SER A 116 20.15 -7.74 -3.81
CA SER A 116 18.78 -7.52 -3.36
C SER A 116 18.15 -8.76 -2.71
N ARG A 117 18.36 -9.93 -3.33
CA ARG A 117 17.84 -11.21 -2.81
C ARG A 117 18.53 -11.66 -1.52
N LEU A 118 19.80 -11.28 -1.34
CA LEU A 118 20.53 -11.56 -0.11
C LEU A 118 20.07 -10.66 1.04
N ASP A 119 19.83 -9.38 0.76
CA ASP A 119 19.40 -8.41 1.77
C ASP A 119 18.04 -8.79 2.38
N GLU A 120 17.10 -9.32 1.59
CA GLU A 120 15.78 -9.80 2.05
C GLU A 120 15.86 -10.98 3.04
N LYS A 121 16.96 -11.74 3.00
CA LYS A 121 17.25 -12.88 3.90
C LYS A 121 18.23 -12.52 5.01
N SER A 122 18.52 -11.24 5.20
CA SER A 122 19.45 -10.81 6.24
C SER A 122 18.84 -10.97 7.63
N SER A 123 19.67 -11.23 8.64
CA SER A 123 19.23 -11.31 10.04
C SER A 123 18.56 -10.02 10.52
N MET A 124 18.90 -8.88 9.91
CA MET A 124 18.26 -7.58 10.16
C MET A 124 16.81 -7.56 9.69
N ALA A 125 16.51 -8.19 8.55
CA ALA A 125 15.16 -8.37 8.05
C ALA A 125 14.33 -9.24 9.00
N GLU A 126 14.90 -10.36 9.41
CA GLU A 126 14.26 -11.34 10.29
C GLU A 126 13.97 -10.74 11.67
N ALA A 127 14.95 -10.04 12.26
CA ALA A 127 14.75 -9.36 13.54
C ALA A 127 13.62 -8.31 13.46
N LYS A 128 13.53 -7.57 12.35
CA LYS A 128 12.47 -6.56 12.19
C LYS A 128 11.10 -7.20 11.99
N ARG A 129 11.01 -8.32 11.25
CA ARG A 129 9.78 -9.12 11.13
C ARG A 129 9.33 -9.63 12.50
N GLU A 130 10.25 -10.16 13.29
CA GLU A 130 9.96 -10.69 14.63
C GLU A 130 9.36 -9.61 15.55
N VAL A 131 9.94 -8.40 15.54
CA VAL A 131 9.39 -7.26 16.30
C VAL A 131 7.95 -6.93 15.86
N LEU A 132 7.70 -6.83 14.56
CA LEU A 132 6.34 -6.54 14.06
C LEU A 132 5.35 -7.67 14.35
N TYR A 133 5.79 -8.92 14.21
CA TYR A 133 4.95 -10.08 14.48
C TYR A 133 4.58 -10.15 15.96
N SER A 134 5.53 -9.90 16.84
CA SER A 134 5.28 -9.76 18.28
C SER A 134 4.32 -8.62 18.59
N ALA A 135 4.42 -7.48 17.88
CA ALA A 135 3.47 -6.37 18.05
C ALA A 135 2.05 -6.75 17.60
N ILE A 136 1.90 -7.50 16.51
CA ILE A 136 0.62 -8.02 16.01
C ILE A 136 0.02 -9.04 16.97
N GLU A 137 0.83 -9.97 17.49
CA GLU A 137 0.40 -11.01 18.43
C GLU A 137 -0.04 -10.45 19.78
N ASN A 138 0.66 -9.42 20.27
CA ASN A 138 0.37 -8.76 21.55
C ASN A 138 -0.57 -7.56 21.38
N ALA A 139 -1.27 -7.47 20.25
CA ALA A 139 -2.12 -6.33 19.96
C ALA A 139 -3.30 -6.23 20.95
N SER A 140 -3.60 -5.01 21.40
CA SER A 140 -4.77 -4.75 22.23
C SER A 140 -6.01 -4.51 21.36
N PHE A 141 -7.20 -4.81 21.88
CA PHE A 141 -8.46 -4.59 21.18
C PHE A 141 -9.22 -3.41 21.78
N GLU A 142 -9.61 -2.46 20.93
CA GLU A 142 -10.40 -1.29 21.25
C GLU A 142 -11.71 -1.28 20.43
N TYR A 143 -12.78 -0.85 21.09
CA TYR A 143 -14.08 -0.70 20.45
C TYR A 143 -14.32 0.76 20.10
N SER A 144 -14.69 1.03 18.86
CA SER A 144 -15.01 2.38 18.40
C SER A 144 -16.38 2.44 17.72
N ASP A 145 -17.22 3.37 18.19
CA ASP A 145 -18.50 3.70 17.57
C ASP A 145 -18.32 4.33 16.18
N ASP A 146 -17.15 4.92 15.91
CA ASP A 146 -16.82 5.48 14.60
C ASP A 146 -16.70 4.38 13.54
N ILE A 147 -16.12 3.23 13.90
CA ILE A 147 -16.06 2.06 13.01
C ILE A 147 -17.46 1.50 12.74
N ARG A 148 -18.32 1.46 13.76
CA ARG A 148 -19.73 1.08 13.57
C ARG A 148 -20.43 2.03 12.59
N THR A 149 -20.14 3.32 12.66
CA THR A 149 -20.69 4.33 11.73
C THR A 149 -20.20 4.09 10.30
N CYS A 150 -18.93 3.70 10.13
CA CYS A 150 -18.39 3.29 8.84
C CYS A 150 -19.10 2.05 8.27
N GLU A 151 -19.34 1.03 9.10
CA GLU A 151 -20.06 -0.19 8.68
C GLU A 151 -21.49 0.11 8.22
N VAL A 152 -22.22 0.94 8.97
CA VAL A 152 -23.57 1.40 8.60
C VAL A 152 -23.53 2.20 7.29
N TYR A 153 -22.51 3.04 7.10
CA TYR A 153 -22.32 3.77 5.86
C TYR A 153 -22.11 2.83 4.67
N TYR A 154 -21.24 1.81 4.79
CA TYR A 154 -21.06 0.78 3.76
C TYR A 154 -22.35 0.03 3.47
N GLU A 155 -23.15 -0.29 4.49
CA GLU A 155 -24.46 -0.91 4.29
C GLU A 155 -25.42 0.00 3.50
N SER A 156 -25.38 1.32 3.75
CA SER A 156 -26.16 2.28 2.97
C SER A 156 -25.73 2.33 1.49
N LEU A 157 -24.42 2.22 1.22
CA LEU A 157 -23.88 2.23 -0.13
C LEU A 157 -24.25 0.96 -0.93
N TYR A 158 -24.40 -0.17 -0.24
CA TYR A 158 -24.79 -1.45 -0.86
C TYR A 158 -26.16 -1.38 -1.55
N GLY A 159 -27.05 -0.46 -1.14
CA GLY A 159 -28.36 -0.28 -1.75
C GLY A 159 -28.32 0.28 -3.18
N TYR A 160 -27.21 0.92 -3.59
CA TYR A 160 -27.11 1.62 -4.86
C TYR A 160 -26.50 0.76 -5.97
N LYS A 161 -26.99 0.93 -7.21
CA LYS A 161 -26.37 0.31 -8.38
C LYS A 161 -25.06 1.04 -8.75
N ALA A 162 -24.14 0.34 -9.41
CA ALA A 162 -22.86 0.91 -9.83
C ALA A 162 -23.00 2.23 -10.63
N LEU A 163 -23.99 2.33 -11.52
CA LEU A 163 -24.28 3.56 -12.26
C LEU A 163 -24.73 4.70 -11.34
N GLU A 164 -25.62 4.42 -10.39
CA GLU A 164 -26.10 5.42 -9.43
C GLU A 164 -24.96 5.90 -8.54
N LEU A 165 -24.16 4.97 -8.00
CA LEU A 165 -23.01 5.28 -7.17
C LEU A 165 -21.95 6.10 -7.93
N SER A 166 -21.67 5.76 -9.19
CA SER A 166 -20.75 6.54 -10.03
C SER A 166 -21.22 7.99 -10.26
N ARG A 167 -22.53 8.20 -10.38
CA ARG A 167 -23.12 9.54 -10.50
C ARG A 167 -23.03 10.29 -9.18
N MET A 168 -23.40 9.65 -8.07
CA MET A 168 -23.33 10.26 -6.74
C MET A 168 -21.91 10.68 -6.36
N ILE A 169 -20.91 9.87 -6.73
CA ILE A 169 -19.50 10.21 -6.57
C ILE A 169 -19.13 11.43 -7.42
N ALA A 170 -19.54 11.46 -8.70
CA ALA A 170 -19.22 12.55 -9.60
C ALA A 170 -19.93 13.88 -9.25
N SER A 171 -21.14 13.82 -8.70
CA SER A 171 -21.92 14.99 -8.28
C SER A 171 -21.70 15.38 -6.81
N SER A 172 -20.82 14.68 -6.09
CA SER A 172 -20.57 14.88 -4.66
C SER A 172 -21.84 14.85 -3.79
N THR A 173 -22.85 14.08 -4.19
CA THR A 173 -24.13 13.93 -3.46
C THR A 173 -24.15 12.64 -2.65
N LEU A 174 -23.03 12.26 -2.06
CA LEU A 174 -22.91 11.07 -1.24
C LEU A 174 -23.65 11.27 0.10
N PRO A 175 -24.14 10.19 0.74
CA PRO A 175 -24.68 10.29 2.10
C PRO A 175 -23.62 10.85 3.04
N GLU A 176 -24.03 11.61 4.06
CA GLU A 176 -23.10 12.16 5.03
C GLU A 176 -22.56 11.05 5.95
N LEU A 177 -21.24 10.94 6.07
CA LEU A 177 -20.58 9.99 6.97
C LEU A 177 -20.38 10.64 8.34
N ALA A 178 -21.19 10.32 9.34
CA ALA A 178 -21.16 10.94 10.68
C ALA A 178 -20.03 10.44 11.61
N VAL A 179 -18.82 10.23 11.08
CA VAL A 179 -17.65 9.79 11.86
C VAL A 179 -16.97 10.99 12.54
N LYS A 180 -16.48 10.82 13.77
CA LYS A 180 -15.57 11.78 14.41
C LYS A 180 -14.27 11.80 13.63
N ASP A 181 -13.74 12.99 13.40
CA ASP A 181 -12.56 13.24 12.59
C ASP A 181 -11.36 12.38 13.04
N GLU A 182 -11.15 11.24 12.37
CA GLU A 182 -10.06 10.30 12.58
C GLU A 182 -9.08 10.41 11.40
N PRO A 183 -8.08 11.32 11.46
CA PRO A 183 -7.14 11.54 10.37
C PRO A 183 -6.28 10.30 10.06
N GLU A 184 -6.14 9.38 11.01
CA GLU A 184 -5.44 8.11 10.83
C GLU A 184 -6.24 7.13 9.96
N LEU A 185 -7.57 7.08 10.12
CA LEU A 185 -8.45 6.25 9.29
C LEU A 185 -8.44 6.75 7.84
N GLU A 186 -8.48 8.07 7.64
CA GLU A 186 -8.35 8.68 6.31
C GLU A 186 -7.02 8.31 5.64
N ARG A 187 -5.90 8.44 6.37
CA ARG A 187 -4.57 8.06 5.88
C ARG A 187 -4.50 6.57 5.55
N ALA A 188 -5.04 5.70 6.41
CA ALA A 188 -5.08 4.27 6.20
C ALA A 188 -5.88 3.92 4.93
N MET A 189 -7.05 4.56 4.75
CA MET A 189 -7.89 4.38 3.57
C MET A 189 -7.20 4.87 2.30
N LYS A 190 -6.55 6.04 2.34
CA LYS A 190 -5.78 6.57 1.21
C LYS A 190 -4.68 5.60 0.78
N ALA A 191 -3.92 5.09 1.75
CA ALA A 191 -2.83 4.16 1.50
C ALA A 191 -3.32 2.82 0.93
N TYR A 192 -4.42 2.30 1.48
CA TYR A 192 -5.11 1.11 0.95
C TYR A 192 -5.52 1.32 -0.51
N MET A 193 -6.16 2.44 -0.83
CA MET A 193 -6.62 2.76 -2.19
C MET A 193 -5.48 2.92 -3.19
N GLN A 194 -4.35 3.51 -2.78
CA GLN A 194 -3.16 3.63 -3.61
C GLN A 194 -2.47 2.27 -3.84
N LYS A 195 -2.48 1.39 -2.83
CA LYS A 195 -1.96 0.01 -2.93
C LYS A 195 -2.79 -0.82 -3.90
N GLU A 196 -4.11 -0.78 -3.80
CA GLU A 196 -5.01 -1.54 -4.67
C GLU A 196 -5.07 -0.97 -6.11
N ASN A 197 -5.07 0.35 -6.25
CA ASN A 197 -5.23 0.99 -7.54
C ASN A 197 -4.22 2.12 -7.75
N LYS A 198 -3.14 1.82 -8.46
CA LYS A 198 -2.11 2.80 -8.84
C LYS A 198 -2.64 3.98 -9.67
N ALA A 199 -3.84 3.87 -10.25
CA ALA A 199 -4.48 4.96 -10.97
C ALA A 199 -5.31 5.88 -10.06
N MET A 200 -5.40 5.61 -8.75
CA MET A 200 -6.22 6.36 -7.80
C MET A 200 -5.96 7.87 -7.85
N ASP A 201 -4.69 8.28 -7.84
CA ASP A 201 -4.34 9.71 -7.89
C ASP A 201 -4.83 10.39 -9.19
N ARG A 202 -4.91 9.64 -10.30
CA ARG A 202 -5.48 10.15 -11.56
C ARG A 202 -7.00 10.26 -11.51
N ILE A 203 -7.66 9.35 -10.79
CA ILE A 203 -9.12 9.37 -10.59
C ILE A 203 -9.48 10.56 -9.71
N LEU A 204 -8.78 10.75 -8.58
CA LEU A 204 -9.00 11.85 -7.64
C LEU A 204 -8.80 13.22 -8.33
N LYS A 205 -7.71 13.39 -9.09
CA LYS A 205 -7.51 14.63 -9.87
C LYS A 205 -8.63 14.91 -10.88
N ARG A 206 -9.17 13.87 -11.52
CA ARG A 206 -10.29 14.04 -12.47
C ARG A 206 -11.61 14.38 -11.79
N LEU A 207 -11.80 13.97 -10.55
CA LEU A 207 -12.98 14.34 -9.78
C LEU A 207 -13.00 15.84 -9.44
N GLU A 208 -11.83 16.50 -9.40
CA GLU A 208 -11.72 17.95 -9.17
C GLU A 208 -11.98 18.79 -10.44
N ASP A 209 -11.76 18.23 -11.64
CA ASP A 209 -11.60 19.01 -12.88
C ASP A 209 -12.78 18.95 -13.89
N ASP A 210 -13.77 18.05 -13.76
CA ASP A 210 -14.58 17.63 -14.93
C ASP A 210 -16.12 17.62 -14.79
N GLU A 211 -16.81 17.65 -15.95
CA GLU A 211 -18.27 17.50 -16.09
C GLU A 211 -18.78 16.20 -15.46
N GLU A 212 -19.75 16.29 -14.54
CA GLU A 212 -20.31 15.18 -13.77
C GLU A 212 -20.64 13.94 -14.62
N GLU A 213 -21.21 14.13 -15.82
CA GLU A 213 -21.63 13.02 -16.67
C GLU A 213 -20.45 12.27 -17.30
N LYS A 214 -19.36 12.97 -17.65
CA LYS A 214 -18.14 12.34 -18.17
C LYS A 214 -17.43 11.56 -17.08
N THR A 215 -17.33 12.13 -15.88
CA THR A 215 -16.71 11.50 -14.72
C THR A 215 -17.46 10.25 -14.29
N ALA A 216 -18.80 10.30 -14.22
CA ALA A 216 -19.61 9.13 -13.89
C ALA A 216 -19.42 7.99 -14.90
N ARG A 217 -19.41 8.28 -16.21
CA ARG A 217 -19.15 7.28 -17.26
C ARG A 217 -17.75 6.69 -17.15
N PHE A 218 -16.74 7.52 -16.87
CA PHE A 218 -15.37 7.09 -16.67
C PHE A 218 -15.24 6.14 -15.47
N LEU A 219 -15.82 6.50 -14.32
CA LEU A 219 -15.82 5.67 -13.12
C LEU A 219 -16.52 4.34 -13.34
N LEU A 220 -17.66 4.34 -14.02
CA LEU A 220 -18.39 3.12 -14.35
C LEU A 220 -17.56 2.19 -15.25
N HIS A 221 -16.92 2.76 -16.28
CA HIS A 221 -16.02 2.00 -17.16
C HIS A 221 -14.84 1.44 -16.37
N GLN A 222 -14.26 2.21 -15.46
CA GLN A 222 -13.13 1.76 -14.66
C GLN A 222 -13.51 0.69 -13.64
N ALA A 223 -14.69 0.79 -13.03
CA ALA A 223 -15.25 -0.27 -12.20
C ALA A 223 -15.41 -1.58 -13.00
N ALA A 224 -15.88 -1.50 -14.24
CA ALA A 224 -16.07 -2.67 -15.10
C ALA A 224 -14.75 -3.28 -15.61
N VAL A 225 -13.76 -2.45 -15.96
CA VAL A 225 -12.52 -2.92 -16.61
C VAL A 225 -11.41 -3.25 -15.61
N SER A 226 -11.22 -2.41 -14.59
CA SER A 226 -10.12 -2.56 -13.62
C SER A 226 -10.58 -3.06 -12.25
N GLY A 227 -11.87 -3.40 -12.10
CA GLY A 227 -12.42 -3.85 -10.82
C GLY A 227 -12.38 -2.78 -9.74
N LEU A 228 -12.43 -1.49 -10.11
CA LEU A 228 -12.44 -0.40 -9.12
C LEU A 228 -13.66 -0.56 -8.20
N ASP A 229 -13.41 -0.67 -6.90
CA ASP A 229 -14.46 -0.69 -5.89
C ASP A 229 -15.00 0.73 -5.67
N LEU A 230 -16.18 0.99 -6.26
CA LEU A 230 -16.86 2.27 -6.15
C LEU A 230 -17.31 2.56 -4.71
N GLN A 231 -17.54 1.54 -3.88
CA GLN A 231 -17.94 1.74 -2.49
C GLN A 231 -16.77 2.27 -1.67
N ASN A 232 -15.57 1.71 -1.88
CA ASN A 232 -14.34 2.20 -1.26
C ASN A 232 -14.01 3.63 -1.72
N LEU A 233 -14.22 3.94 -3.00
CA LEU A 233 -14.03 5.31 -3.50
C LEU A 233 -15.02 6.30 -2.88
N ALA A 234 -16.30 5.93 -2.80
CA ALA A 234 -17.32 6.76 -2.15
C ALA A 234 -17.00 6.98 -0.66
N PHE A 235 -16.58 5.93 0.05
CA PHE A 235 -16.17 6.02 1.45
C PHE A 235 -14.97 6.95 1.65
N TYR A 236 -13.93 6.83 0.81
CA TYR A 236 -12.77 7.72 0.87
C TYR A 236 -13.18 9.19 0.65
N ILE A 237 -14.01 9.47 -0.37
CA ILE A 237 -14.47 10.84 -0.64
C ILE A 237 -15.28 11.38 0.55
N ALA A 238 -16.17 10.56 1.12
CA ALA A 238 -16.97 10.96 2.28
C ALA A 238 -16.11 11.24 3.53
N LEU A 239 -15.01 10.49 3.74
CA LEU A 239 -14.02 10.78 4.77
C LEU A 239 -13.33 12.13 4.50
N THR A 240 -12.85 12.36 3.28
CA THR A 240 -12.10 13.60 2.93
C THR A 240 -12.98 14.85 2.91
N SER A 241 -14.28 14.74 2.61
CA SER A 241 -15.20 15.89 2.54
C SER A 241 -15.44 16.57 3.88
N LYS A 242 -14.98 15.97 4.99
CA LYS A 242 -15.09 16.49 6.34
C LYS A 242 -13.84 17.20 6.85
N SER A 243 -12.68 17.00 6.22
CA SER A 243 -11.42 17.68 6.54
C SER A 243 -11.32 19.04 5.85
#